data_AF-A0A0Q8ZYT6-F1
#
_entry.id   AF-A0A0Q8ZYT6-F1
#
_cell.length_a   1.000
_cell.length_b   1.000
_cell.length_c   1.000
_cell.angle_alpha   90.00
_cell.angle_beta   90.00
_cell.angle_gamma   90.00
#
_symmetry.space_group_name_H-M   'P 1'
#
loop_
_entity.id
_entity.type
_entity.pdbx_description
1 polymer ?
#
loop_
_entity_poly.entity_id
_entity_poly.type
_entity_poly.pdbx_seq_one_letter_code
_entity_poly.pdbx_strand_id
1 'polypeptide(L)'
;MAKYVIHKVSFFFTDDSLIILPEEEVRGSVVATFNNLDEAKAEKEKQDIISMKKLSGFDVKQFYYEEDNQQKVFEELKKFYLSDFNLEISEDEHFNFPDTISEEQAKKFMEILNVKFHYIMEYEDDEDPADFEDYDQIEF
;
A
#
# COMPACT_ATOMS: atom_id res chain seq x y z
N MET A 1 -7.29 20.82 -19.47
CA MET A 1 -7.39 19.37 -19.59
C MET A 1 -7.13 18.79 -18.22
N ALA A 2 -8.09 18.06 -17.65
CA ALA A 2 -7.93 17.49 -16.31
C ALA A 2 -6.62 16.69 -16.21
N LYS A 3 -5.86 16.90 -15.14
CA LYS A 3 -4.63 16.16 -14.85
C LYS A 3 -4.94 15.11 -13.80
N TYR A 4 -4.60 13.86 -14.08
CA TYR A 4 -4.69 12.77 -13.13
C TYR A 4 -3.32 12.56 -12.50
N VAL A 5 -3.24 12.80 -11.20
CA VAL A 5 -1.97 12.76 -10.46
C VAL A 5 -2.00 11.58 -9.50
N ILE A 6 -0.94 10.78 -9.52
CA ILE A 6 -0.74 9.66 -8.59
C ILE A 6 0.00 10.19 -7.38
N HIS A 7 -0.60 10.09 -6.20
CA HIS A 7 0.03 10.43 -4.92
C HIS A 7 0.35 9.16 -4.14
N LYS A 8 1.49 9.18 -3.44
CA LYS A 8 1.84 8.14 -2.48
C LYS A 8 1.01 8.28 -1.21
N VAL A 9 0.58 7.15 -0.67
CA VAL A 9 -0.06 7.09 0.64
C VAL A 9 1.00 7.21 1.72
N SER A 10 0.84 8.19 2.60
CA SER A 10 1.55 8.28 3.86
C SER A 10 0.97 7.27 4.84
N PHE A 11 1.85 6.43 5.39
CA PHE A 11 1.51 5.50 6.45
C PHE A 11 2.02 6.08 7.76
N PHE A 12 1.19 6.03 8.80
CA PHE A 12 1.58 6.43 10.14
C PHE A 12 1.86 5.18 10.97
N PHE A 13 3.10 5.05 11.46
CA PHE A 13 3.42 4.01 12.43
C PHE A 13 3.00 4.50 13.82
N THR A 14 2.11 3.76 14.46
CA THR A 14 1.94 3.83 15.91
C THR A 14 2.91 2.87 16.59
N ASP A 15 2.92 2.84 17.92
CA ASP A 15 3.74 1.90 18.68
C ASP A 15 3.41 0.43 18.35
N ASP A 16 2.18 0.16 17.86
CA ASP A 16 1.64 -1.19 17.73
C ASP A 16 1.15 -1.55 16.29
N SER A 17 0.93 -0.57 15.40
CA SER A 17 0.34 -0.81 14.08
C SER A 17 0.71 0.23 13.01
N LEU A 18 0.48 -0.15 11.75
CA LEU A 18 0.54 0.76 10.61
C LEU A 18 -0.87 1.25 10.26
N ILE A 19 -1.11 2.55 10.47
CA ILE A 19 -2.39 3.20 10.17
C ILE A 19 -2.34 3.86 8.79
N ILE A 20 -3.31 3.53 7.95
CA ILE A 20 -3.53 4.19 6.67
C ILE A 20 -4.33 5.48 6.92
N LEU A 21 -3.74 6.63 6.60
CA LEU A 21 -4.44 7.91 6.73
C LEU A 21 -5.58 8.03 5.68
N PRO A 22 -6.68 8.74 5.99
CA PRO A 22 -7.80 8.91 5.06
C PRO A 22 -7.41 9.72 3.82
N GLU A 23 -7.98 9.40 2.65
CA GLU A 23 -7.65 10.00 1.33
C GLU A 23 -7.54 11.53 1.32
N GLU A 24 -8.35 12.24 2.12
CA GLU A 24 -8.36 13.70 2.23
C GLU A 24 -7.14 14.28 2.96
N GLU A 25 -6.51 13.48 3.82
CA GLU A 25 -5.30 13.84 4.59
C GLU A 25 -4.01 13.40 3.88
N VAL A 26 -4.13 12.55 2.83
CA VAL A 26 -2.98 11.90 2.19
C VAL A 26 -2.65 12.48 0.83
N ARG A 27 -2.50 13.82 0.77
CA ARG A 27 -1.78 14.47 -0.33
C ARG A 27 -0.28 14.28 -0.12
N GLY A 28 0.17 13.01 -0.13
CA GLY A 28 1.59 12.67 -0.07
C GLY A 28 2.30 13.02 -1.38
N SER A 29 3.55 12.60 -1.52
CA SER A 29 4.41 12.97 -2.63
C SER A 29 3.83 12.54 -3.99
N VAL A 30 3.98 13.40 -4.99
CA VAL A 30 3.59 13.13 -6.38
C VAL A 30 4.51 12.06 -6.96
N VAL A 31 3.91 10.99 -7.48
CA VAL A 31 4.64 9.89 -8.15
C VAL A 31 4.66 10.09 -9.66
N ALA A 32 3.53 10.49 -10.25
CA ALA A 32 3.40 10.70 -11.69
C ALA A 32 2.14 11.50 -12.04
N THR A 33 2.12 12.12 -13.22
CA THR A 33 0.99 12.89 -13.75
C THR A 33 0.64 12.43 -15.16
N PHE A 34 -0.66 12.30 -15.44
CA PHE A 34 -1.21 11.84 -16.71
C PHE A 34 -2.35 12.75 -17.18
N ASN A 35 -2.60 12.77 -18.49
CA ASN A 35 -3.75 13.49 -19.09
C ASN A 35 -4.97 12.56 -19.28
N ASN A 36 -4.86 11.31 -18.83
CA ASN A 36 -5.83 10.23 -19.05
C ASN A 36 -5.92 9.35 -17.79
N LEU A 37 -7.15 9.08 -17.34
CA LEU A 37 -7.44 8.24 -16.18
C LEU A 37 -6.98 6.79 -16.37
N ASP A 38 -7.06 6.23 -17.58
CA ASP A 38 -6.70 4.83 -17.83
C ASP A 38 -5.18 4.61 -17.72
N GLU A 39 -4.37 5.55 -18.22
CA GLU A 39 -2.92 5.54 -18.02
C GLU A 39 -2.55 5.71 -16.55
N ALA A 40 -3.23 6.61 -15.84
CA ALA A 40 -3.02 6.80 -14.41
C ALA A 40 -3.35 5.54 -13.60
N LYS A 41 -4.44 4.83 -13.93
CA LYS A 41 -4.81 3.56 -13.29
C LYS A 41 -3.78 2.47 -13.52
N ALA A 42 -3.29 2.33 -14.75
CA ALA A 42 -2.27 1.34 -15.09
C ALA A 42 -0.95 1.59 -14.36
N GLU A 43 -0.49 2.85 -14.31
CA GLU A 43 0.75 3.16 -13.58
C GLU A 43 0.55 3.05 -12.06
N LYS A 44 -0.61 3.46 -11.52
CA LYS A 44 -0.92 3.31 -10.08
C LYS A 44 -0.82 1.85 -9.64
N GLU A 45 -1.44 0.93 -10.39
CA GLU A 45 -1.38 -0.50 -10.07
C GLU A 45 0.07 -1.02 -10.06
N LYS A 46 0.88 -0.60 -11.05
CA LYS A 46 2.29 -0.95 -11.11
C LYS A 46 3.08 -0.39 -9.94
N GLN A 47 2.84 0.86 -9.53
CA GLN A 47 3.50 1.48 -8.37
C GLN A 47 3.08 0.82 -7.06
N ASP A 48 1.81 0.46 -6.90
CA ASP A 48 1.32 -0.32 -5.76
C ASP A 48 2.04 -1.67 -5.65
N ILE A 49 2.19 -2.39 -6.76
CA ILE A 49 2.95 -3.65 -6.81
C ILE A 49 4.42 -3.44 -6.44
N ILE A 50 5.05 -2.36 -6.91
CA ILE A 50 6.44 -2.02 -6.56
C ILE A 50 6.57 -1.76 -5.07
N SER A 51 5.66 -0.98 -4.47
CA SER A 51 5.65 -0.71 -3.04
C SER A 51 5.44 -1.98 -2.22
N MET A 52 4.48 -2.83 -2.61
CA MET A 52 4.25 -4.12 -1.96
C MET A 52 5.50 -5.00 -1.95
N LYS A 53 6.23 -5.07 -3.08
CA LYS A 53 7.48 -5.85 -3.19
C LYS A 53 8.61 -5.29 -2.30
N LYS A 54 8.60 -3.98 -1.99
CA LYS A 54 9.58 -3.37 -1.08
C LYS A 54 9.35 -3.71 0.39
N LEU A 55 8.20 -4.27 0.75
CA LEU A 55 7.91 -4.76 2.10
C LEU A 55 8.55 -6.11 2.42
N SER A 56 9.34 -6.68 1.50
CA SER A 56 10.13 -7.88 1.75
C SER A 56 10.87 -7.80 3.09
N GLY A 57 10.71 -8.84 3.92
CA GLY A 57 11.32 -8.92 5.24
C GLY A 57 10.64 -8.10 6.35
N PHE A 58 9.62 -7.29 6.04
CA PHE A 58 8.79 -6.63 7.06
C PHE A 58 7.78 -7.60 7.65
N ASP A 59 7.42 -7.38 8.90
CA ASP A 59 6.41 -8.17 9.60
C ASP A 59 5.01 -7.87 9.05
N VAL A 60 4.32 -8.91 8.59
CA VAL A 60 2.99 -8.79 8.00
C VAL A 60 1.96 -8.43 9.06
N LYS A 61 2.18 -8.83 10.32
CA LYS A 61 1.25 -8.60 11.44
C LYS A 61 0.99 -7.11 11.68
N GLN A 62 1.98 -6.27 11.39
CA GLN A 62 1.89 -4.80 11.50
C GLN A 62 0.77 -4.18 10.65
N PHE A 63 0.27 -4.89 9.63
CA PHE A 63 -0.73 -4.39 8.69
C PHE A 63 -2.17 -4.76 9.05
N TYR A 64 -2.40 -5.59 10.08
CA TYR A 64 -3.75 -6.04 10.41
C TYR A 64 -4.02 -6.32 11.90
N TYR A 65 -3.01 -6.17 12.78
CA TYR A 65 -3.11 -6.57 14.19
C TYR A 65 -4.17 -5.79 14.99
N GLU A 66 -4.41 -4.51 14.69
CA GLU A 66 -5.37 -3.68 15.42
C GLU A 66 -6.72 -3.52 14.70
N GLU A 67 -6.92 -4.26 13.61
CA GLU A 67 -8.14 -4.18 12.82
C GLU A 67 -9.23 -5.09 13.39
N ASP A 68 -10.50 -4.65 13.35
CA ASP A 68 -11.67 -5.43 13.78
C ASP A 68 -11.78 -6.79 13.06
N ASN A 69 -11.18 -6.90 11.86
CA ASN A 69 -11.20 -8.09 11.03
C ASN A 69 -9.91 -8.96 11.13
N GLN A 70 -9.03 -8.71 12.10
CA GLN A 70 -7.71 -9.38 12.24
C GLN A 70 -7.77 -10.89 12.03
N GLN A 71 -8.69 -11.58 12.72
CA GLN A 71 -8.79 -13.04 12.65
C GLN A 71 -9.14 -13.54 11.24
N LYS A 72 -9.98 -12.81 10.51
CA LYS A 72 -10.33 -13.14 9.13
C LYS A 72 -9.12 -12.95 8.21
N VAL A 73 -8.40 -11.83 8.37
CA VAL A 73 -7.18 -11.54 7.60
C VAL A 73 -6.13 -12.62 7.84
N PHE A 74 -5.90 -13.01 9.10
CA PHE A 74 -4.95 -14.07 9.43
C PHE A 74 -5.32 -15.41 8.78
N GLU A 75 -6.58 -15.84 8.82
CA GLU A 75 -7.01 -17.09 8.19
C GLU A 75 -6.84 -17.09 6.66
N GLU A 76 -7.01 -15.94 6.01
CA GLU A 76 -6.73 -15.77 4.58
C GLU A 76 -5.23 -15.81 4.28
N LEU A 77 -4.42 -15.10 5.09
CA LEU A 77 -2.95 -15.16 4.99
C LEU A 77 -2.43 -16.57 5.21
N LYS A 78 -2.92 -17.29 6.24
CA LYS A 78 -2.47 -18.65 6.55
C LYS A 78 -2.68 -19.61 5.38
N LYS A 79 -3.83 -19.51 4.71
CA LYS A 79 -4.11 -20.30 3.50
C LYS A 79 -3.16 -19.93 2.36
N PHE A 80 -2.93 -18.64 2.17
CA PHE A 80 -2.07 -18.12 1.12
C PHE A 80 -0.59 -18.48 1.34
N TYR A 81 -0.07 -18.37 2.55
CA TYR A 81 1.29 -18.78 2.92
C TYR A 81 1.52 -20.27 2.66
N LEU A 82 0.54 -21.10 3.02
CA LEU A 82 0.61 -22.53 2.79
C LEU A 82 0.53 -22.88 1.29
N SER A 83 -0.34 -22.24 0.51
CA SER A 83 -0.52 -22.55 -0.91
C SER A 83 0.62 -22.07 -1.79
N ASP A 84 1.09 -20.84 -1.57
CA ASP A 84 1.98 -20.14 -2.50
C ASP A 84 3.45 -20.25 -2.10
N PHE A 85 3.72 -20.46 -0.82
CA PHE A 85 5.08 -20.51 -0.28
C PHE A 85 5.39 -21.82 0.44
N ASN A 86 4.39 -22.70 0.63
CA ASN A 86 4.53 -23.93 1.42
C ASN A 86 5.06 -23.65 2.83
N LEU A 87 4.56 -22.57 3.45
CA LEU A 87 4.92 -22.12 4.78
C LEU A 87 3.70 -22.17 5.71
N GLU A 88 3.86 -22.81 6.87
CA GLU A 88 2.86 -22.76 7.93
C GLU A 88 3.17 -21.57 8.85
N ILE A 89 2.17 -20.72 9.08
CA ILE A 89 2.27 -19.56 9.97
C ILE A 89 1.32 -19.71 11.17
N SER A 90 1.72 -19.14 12.31
CA SER A 90 0.96 -19.12 13.56
C SER A 90 0.59 -17.68 13.92
N GLU A 91 -0.55 -17.50 14.58
CA GLU A 91 -1.03 -16.17 15.00
C GLU A 91 -0.19 -15.59 16.16
N ASP A 92 0.34 -16.47 17.00
CA ASP A 92 1.17 -16.13 18.15
C ASP A 92 2.62 -15.75 17.77
N GLU A 93 3.02 -16.00 16.52
CA GLU A 93 4.38 -15.76 16.03
C GLU A 93 4.42 -14.61 15.02
N HIS A 94 5.55 -13.91 14.97
CA HIS A 94 5.82 -12.96 13.90
C HIS A 94 6.17 -13.70 12.61
N PHE A 95 5.68 -13.21 11.47
CA PHE A 95 6.02 -13.75 10.17
C PHE A 95 6.17 -12.61 9.17
N ASN A 96 7.23 -12.68 8.37
CA ASN A 96 7.60 -11.61 7.46
C ASN A 96 7.06 -11.86 6.05
N PHE A 97 6.90 -10.78 5.27
CA PHE A 97 6.73 -10.91 3.84
C PHE A 97 7.91 -11.67 3.21
N PRO A 98 7.64 -12.58 2.25
CA PRO A 98 8.70 -13.33 1.57
C PRO A 98 9.71 -12.42 0.87
N ASP A 99 10.95 -12.90 0.74
CA ASP A 99 12.04 -12.15 0.10
C ASP A 99 11.74 -11.75 -1.35
N THR A 100 10.99 -12.59 -2.04
CA THR A 100 10.59 -12.38 -3.43
C THR A 100 9.16 -12.83 -3.64
N ILE A 101 8.36 -11.98 -4.27
CA ILE A 101 6.97 -12.27 -4.62
C ILE A 101 6.70 -11.91 -6.09
N SER A 102 5.83 -12.67 -6.74
CA SER A 102 5.32 -12.37 -8.08
C SER A 102 4.35 -11.18 -8.05
N GLU A 103 3.96 -10.68 -9.23
CA GLU A 103 2.92 -9.64 -9.30
C GLU A 103 1.56 -10.15 -8.81
N GLU A 104 1.21 -11.39 -9.11
CA GLU A 104 -0.04 -12.01 -8.65
C GLU A 104 -0.04 -12.15 -7.12
N GLN A 105 1.09 -12.54 -6.53
CA GLN A 105 1.25 -12.63 -5.09
C GLN A 105 1.18 -11.25 -4.43
N ALA A 106 1.80 -10.22 -5.02
CA ALA A 106 1.69 -8.85 -4.54
C ALA A 106 0.23 -8.36 -4.54
N LYS A 107 -0.51 -8.62 -5.63
CA LYS A 107 -1.94 -8.32 -5.71
C LYS A 107 -2.74 -9.06 -4.65
N LYS A 108 -2.41 -10.33 -4.40
CA LYS A 108 -3.10 -11.13 -3.39
C LYS A 108 -2.87 -10.64 -1.97
N PHE A 109 -1.64 -10.23 -1.64
CA PHE A 109 -1.37 -9.57 -0.36
C PHE A 109 -2.18 -8.28 -0.20
N MET A 110 -2.19 -7.42 -1.21
CA MET A 110 -2.96 -6.16 -1.17
C MET A 110 -4.46 -6.42 -0.99
N GLU A 111 -5.00 -7.47 -1.62
CA GLU A 111 -6.40 -7.87 -1.47
C GLU A 111 -6.71 -8.33 -0.03
N ILE A 112 -5.90 -9.26 0.52
CA ILE A 112 -6.13 -9.85 1.84
C ILE A 112 -5.98 -8.80 2.95
N LEU A 113 -4.94 -7.96 2.86
CA LEU A 113 -4.66 -6.91 3.84
C LEU A 113 -5.52 -5.65 3.59
N ASN A 114 -6.24 -5.58 2.47
CA ASN A 114 -7.00 -4.41 2.04
C ASN A 114 -6.14 -3.12 2.02
N VAL A 115 -4.88 -3.23 1.59
CA VAL A 115 -3.93 -2.10 1.55
C VAL A 115 -3.78 -1.53 0.14
N LYS A 116 -3.53 -0.22 0.07
CA LYS A 116 -3.16 0.51 -1.15
C LYS A 116 -2.05 1.49 -0.81
N PHE A 117 -1.09 1.68 -1.71
CA PHE A 117 0.07 2.55 -1.49
C PHE A 117 -0.03 3.87 -2.25
N HIS A 118 -0.98 3.99 -3.18
CA HIS A 118 -1.17 5.19 -3.98
C HIS A 118 -2.65 5.50 -4.21
N TYR A 119 -2.95 6.77 -4.47
CA TYR A 119 -4.26 7.28 -4.92
C TYR A 119 -4.13 8.08 -6.21
N ILE A 120 -5.22 8.14 -6.99
CA ILE A 120 -5.31 9.01 -8.16
C ILE A 120 -6.23 10.17 -7.78
N MET A 121 -5.75 11.39 -7.92
CA MET A 121 -6.54 12.61 -7.78
C MET A 121 -6.68 13.31 -9.12
N GLU A 122 -7.84 13.90 -9.35
CA GLU A 122 -8.12 14.73 -10.52
C GLU A 122 -7.94 16.19 -10.15
N TYR A 123 -7.08 16.88 -10.90
CA TYR A 123 -6.77 18.29 -10.73
C TYR A 123 -7.34 19.09 -11.90
N GLU A 124 -7.90 20.25 -11.58
CA GLU A 124 -8.26 21.26 -12.56
C GLU A 124 -7.01 21.96 -13.12
N ASP A 125 -7.13 22.63 -14.28
CA ASP A 125 -5.97 23.22 -14.99
C ASP A 125 -5.19 24.26 -14.16
N ASP A 126 -5.86 24.88 -13.19
CA ASP A 126 -5.35 25.99 -12.40
C ASP A 126 -4.68 25.55 -11.08
N GLU A 127 -4.71 24.26 -10.75
CA GLU A 127 -4.09 23.69 -9.56
C GLU A 127 -2.72 23.06 -9.88
N ASP A 128 -1.69 23.41 -9.11
CA ASP A 128 -0.36 22.80 -9.24
C ASP A 128 -0.20 21.64 -8.23
N PRO A 129 -0.07 20.39 -8.68
CA PRO A 129 0.16 19.26 -7.78
C PRO A 129 1.52 19.30 -7.07
N ALA A 130 2.48 20.11 -7.54
CA ALA A 130 3.77 20.29 -6.89
C ALA A 130 3.67 21.04 -5.54
N ASP A 131 2.58 21.77 -5.30
CA ASP A 131 2.33 22.47 -4.03
C ASP A 131 2.18 21.51 -2.82
N PHE A 132 2.14 20.20 -3.05
CA PHE A 132 1.97 19.16 -2.03
C PHE A 132 3.23 18.34 -1.73
N GLU A 133 4.38 18.65 -2.35
CA GLU A 133 5.63 17.87 -2.20
C GLU A 133 6.30 17.94 -0.80
N ASP A 134 5.82 18.78 0.12
CA ASP A 134 6.58 19.19 1.31
C ASP A 134 6.52 18.28 2.56
N TYR A 135 5.88 17.11 2.50
CA TYR A 135 5.75 16.24 3.70
C TYR A 135 6.87 15.19 3.89
N ASP A 136 7.76 15.00 2.91
CA ASP A 136 8.89 14.05 3.00
C ASP A 136 10.07 14.55 3.86
N GLN A 137 9.99 15.74 4.47
CA GLN A 137 11.05 16.31 5.33
C GLN A 137 10.92 15.98 6.83
N ILE A 138 9.96 15.15 7.24
CA ILE A 138 9.93 14.66 8.62
C ILE A 138 10.79 13.38 8.68
N GLU A 139 12.10 13.58 8.83
CA GLU A 139 13.02 12.52 9.25
C GLU A 139 12.58 12.02 10.64
N PHE A 140 12.25 10.73 10.74
CA PHE A 140 12.12 10.01 12.01
C PHE A 140 13.47 9.36 12.37
#